data_AF-A0A496WBC3-F1
#
_entry.id   AF-A0A496WBC3-F1
#
_cell.length_a   1.000
_cell.length_b   1.000
_cell.length_c   1.000
_cell.angle_alpha   90.00
_cell.angle_beta   90.00
_cell.angle_gamma   90.00
#
_symmetry.space_group_name_H-M   'P 1'
#
loop_
_entity.id
_entity.type
_entity.pdbx_description
1 polymer ?
#
loop_
_entity_poly.entity_id
_entity_poly.type
_entity_poly.pdbx_seq_one_letter_code
_entity_poly.pdbx_strand_id
1 'polypeptide(L)'
;MPPAGFVLIEAGTFTMGSPADELGRYDTELQHEVTLTHDYWIQATEVTNEQYRVLAQWALDQDLVTIEGDTNKALLDLGGSGQYFYALTADGSELDYDAEGDTLILYDVGFGINPDHPLKYVTWAGAAAYCNWLSLREGRTPAYDPITWTVDDFASDGYRLPTEAEWEYAAR
;
A
#
# COMPACT_ATOMS: atom_id res chain seq x y z
N MET A 1 6.66 20.12 -5.26
CA MET A 1 5.19 20.06 -5.11
C MET A 1 4.88 18.82 -4.30
N PRO A 2 4.00 18.87 -3.30
CA PRO A 2 3.61 17.66 -2.60
C PRO A 2 2.92 16.68 -3.56
N PRO A 3 3.07 15.36 -3.36
CA PRO A 3 2.25 14.37 -4.01
C PRO A 3 0.76 14.69 -3.89
N ALA A 4 -0.01 14.54 -4.97
CA ALA A 4 -1.44 14.78 -4.93
C ALA A 4 -2.12 13.80 -3.95
N GLY A 5 -2.96 14.30 -3.05
CA GLY A 5 -3.65 13.49 -2.04
C GLY A 5 -2.82 13.17 -0.78
N PHE A 6 -1.64 13.76 -0.62
CA PHE A 6 -0.82 13.64 0.59
C PHE A 6 -0.86 14.90 1.44
N VAL A 7 -0.73 14.72 2.75
CA VAL A 7 -0.65 15.79 3.76
C VAL A 7 0.71 15.77 4.44
N LEU A 8 1.21 16.96 4.79
CA LEU A 8 2.47 17.12 5.52
C LEU A 8 2.24 16.86 7.00
N ILE A 9 3.08 16.02 7.59
CA ILE A 9 3.19 15.83 9.02
C ILE A 9 4.54 16.40 9.46
N GLU A 10 4.51 17.41 10.32
CA GLU A 10 5.71 18.06 10.84
C GLU A 10 6.43 17.14 11.84
N ALA A 11 7.76 17.23 11.86
CA ALA A 11 8.60 16.53 12.83
C ALA A 11 8.20 16.88 14.27
N GLY A 12 8.31 15.90 15.17
CA GLY A 12 7.95 16.13 16.57
C GLY A 12 8.18 14.92 17.47
N THR A 13 7.93 15.14 18.76
CA THR A 13 8.03 14.11 19.80
C THR A 13 6.64 13.82 20.35
N PHE A 14 6.32 12.55 20.56
CA PHE A 14 5.07 12.11 21.17
C PHE A 14 5.25 10.87 22.03
N THR A 15 4.25 10.58 22.85
CA THR A 15 4.15 9.33 23.59
C THR A 15 3.43 8.30 22.73
N MET A 16 4.15 7.28 22.28
CA MET A 16 3.61 6.14 21.53
C MET A 16 3.09 5.08 22.50
N GLY A 17 2.00 4.38 22.17
CA GLY A 17 1.34 3.38 23.02
C GLY A 17 0.18 3.92 23.87
N SER A 18 -0.52 3.02 24.58
CA SER A 18 -1.75 3.32 25.33
C SER A 18 -1.52 3.38 26.85
N PRO A 19 -2.25 4.26 27.59
CA PRO A 19 -2.22 4.27 29.05
C PRO A 19 -2.50 2.89 29.65
N ALA A 20 -1.87 2.59 30.79
CA ALA A 20 -2.00 1.27 31.43
C ALA A 20 -3.43 0.90 31.85
N ASP A 21 -4.33 1.89 31.95
CA ASP A 21 -5.73 1.77 32.33
C ASP A 21 -6.70 1.84 31.14
N GLU A 22 -6.22 1.93 29.89
CA GLU A 22 -7.08 1.93 28.70
C GLU A 22 -7.78 0.58 28.51
N LEU A 23 -9.11 0.61 28.37
CA LEU A 23 -9.91 -0.59 28.15
C LEU A 23 -9.62 -1.15 26.75
N GLY A 24 -9.13 -2.39 26.69
CA GLY A 24 -8.84 -3.06 25.41
C GLY A 24 -7.38 -3.01 24.99
N ARG A 25 -6.49 -2.40 25.80
CA ARG A 25 -5.04 -2.42 25.54
C ARG A 25 -4.47 -3.83 25.54
N TYR A 26 -3.47 -4.04 24.70
CA TYR A 26 -2.57 -5.20 24.74
C TYR A 26 -1.31 -4.90 25.56
N ASP A 27 -0.66 -5.96 26.05
CA ASP A 27 0.57 -5.83 26.85
C ASP A 27 1.76 -5.24 26.07
N THR A 28 1.69 -5.24 24.73
CA THR A 28 2.71 -4.70 23.83
C THR A 28 2.63 -3.19 23.64
N GLU A 29 1.57 -2.52 24.12
CA GLU A 29 1.34 -1.09 23.93
C GLU A 29 1.96 -0.22 25.05
N LEU A 30 3.13 -0.61 25.57
CA LEU A 30 3.80 0.14 26.64
C LEU A 30 4.20 1.54 26.17
N GLN A 31 3.81 2.55 26.95
CA GLN A 31 4.11 3.93 26.64
C GLN A 31 5.61 4.21 26.67
N HIS A 32 6.09 4.85 25.60
CA HIS A 32 7.46 5.35 25.48
C HIS A 32 7.50 6.59 24.58
N GLU A 33 8.53 7.43 24.75
CA GLU A 33 8.70 8.61 23.90
C GLU A 33 9.35 8.23 22.57
N VAL A 34 8.78 8.73 21.48
CA VAL A 34 9.31 8.62 20.13
C VAL A 34 9.48 10.02 19.56
N THR A 35 10.61 10.25 18.89
CA THR A 35 10.90 11.51 18.18
C THR A 35 11.06 11.22 16.70
N LEU A 36 10.15 11.77 15.89
CA LEU A 36 10.30 11.82 14.44
C LEU A 36 11.16 13.04 14.11
N THR A 37 12.32 12.79 13.51
CA THR A 37 13.37 13.81 13.31
C THR A 37 13.22 14.60 12.03
N HIS A 38 12.30 14.20 11.15
CA HIS A 38 12.06 14.81 9.85
C HIS A 38 10.57 14.90 9.59
N ASP A 39 10.16 15.96 8.88
CA ASP A 39 8.83 16.05 8.32
C ASP A 39 8.64 14.93 7.29
N TYR A 40 7.41 14.44 7.14
CA TYR A 40 7.08 13.44 6.13
C TYR A 40 5.68 13.68 5.57
N TRP A 41 5.42 13.07 4.42
CA TRP A 41 4.10 13.13 3.78
C TRP A 41 3.39 11.79 3.97
N ILE A 42 2.11 11.83 4.32
CA ILE A 42 1.26 10.64 4.39
C ILE A 42 0.01 10.85 3.54
N GLN A 43 -0.49 9.77 2.92
CA GLN A 43 -1.71 9.86 2.13
C GLN A 43 -2.90 10.19 3.04
N ALA A 44 -3.77 11.10 2.62
CA ALA A 44 -4.87 11.60 3.45
C ALA A 44 -5.99 10.57 3.67
N THR A 45 -6.04 9.53 2.83
CA THR A 45 -7.00 8.43 2.87
C THR A 45 -6.25 7.12 2.64
N GLU A 46 -6.89 5.98 2.95
CA GLU A 46 -6.38 4.70 2.45
C GLU A 46 -6.34 4.70 0.91
N VAL A 47 -5.48 3.84 0.35
CA VAL A 47 -5.43 3.60 -1.09
C VAL A 47 -6.77 3.02 -1.55
N THR A 48 -7.39 3.65 -2.54
CA THR A 48 -8.70 3.20 -3.04
C THR A 48 -8.59 2.06 -4.05
N ASN A 49 -9.70 1.35 -4.27
CA ASN A 49 -9.81 0.34 -5.32
C ASN A 49 -9.36 0.89 -6.69
N GLU A 50 -9.81 2.09 -7.06
CA GLU A 50 -9.45 2.71 -8.34
C GLU A 50 -7.97 3.11 -8.41
N GLN A 51 -7.41 3.65 -7.32
CA GLN A 51 -5.99 4.01 -7.27
C GLN A 51 -5.10 2.78 -7.47
N TYR A 52 -5.40 1.68 -6.78
CA TYR A 52 -4.64 0.44 -6.93
C TYR A 52 -4.83 -0.17 -8.31
N ARG A 53 -6.06 -0.24 -8.83
CA ARG A 53 -6.37 -0.77 -10.16
C ARG A 53 -5.56 -0.06 -11.25
N VAL A 54 -5.53 1.27 -11.23
CA VAL A 54 -4.79 2.07 -12.23
C VAL A 54 -3.29 1.80 -12.16
N LEU A 55 -2.70 1.73 -10.96
CA LEU A 55 -1.27 1.47 -10.83
C LEU A 55 -0.89 0.01 -11.11
N ALA A 56 -1.72 -0.94 -10.73
CA ALA A 56 -1.54 -2.35 -11.06
C ALA A 56 -1.66 -2.59 -12.57
N GLN A 57 -2.57 -1.90 -13.26
CA GLN A 57 -2.65 -1.94 -14.73
C GLN A 57 -1.36 -1.38 -15.34
N TRP A 58 -0.91 -0.22 -14.87
CA TRP A 58 0.36 0.35 -15.33
C TRP A 58 1.52 -0.63 -15.10
N ALA A 59 1.58 -1.30 -13.96
CA ALA A 59 2.61 -2.30 -13.68
C ALA A 59 2.52 -3.52 -14.61
N LEU A 60 1.30 -3.96 -14.96
CA LEU A 60 1.06 -5.01 -15.95
C LEU A 60 1.57 -4.59 -17.33
N ASP A 61 1.26 -3.36 -17.76
CA ASP A 61 1.72 -2.78 -19.03
C ASP A 61 3.25 -2.59 -19.09
N GLN A 62 3.94 -2.61 -17.94
CA GLN A 62 5.40 -2.52 -17.82
C GLN A 62 6.07 -3.89 -17.62
N ASP A 63 5.34 -5.01 -17.73
CA ASP A 63 5.83 -6.37 -17.47
C ASP A 63 6.43 -6.55 -16.06
N LEU A 64 5.97 -5.77 -15.07
CA LEU A 64 6.42 -5.88 -13.67
C LEU A 64 5.64 -6.94 -12.88
N VAL A 65 4.44 -7.26 -13.35
CA VAL A 65 3.51 -8.21 -12.73
C VAL A 65 2.83 -9.05 -13.80
N THR A 66 2.34 -10.21 -13.40
CA THR A 66 1.50 -11.08 -14.24
C THR A 66 0.21 -11.41 -13.52
N ILE A 67 -0.78 -11.79 -14.31
CA ILE A 67 -2.02 -12.40 -13.81
C ILE A 67 -1.86 -13.91 -13.90
N GLU A 68 -2.12 -14.62 -12.80
CA GLU A 68 -2.23 -16.07 -12.80
C GLU A 68 -3.57 -16.54 -12.24
N GLY A 69 -3.98 -17.75 -12.61
CA GLY A 69 -5.23 -18.36 -12.18
C GLY A 69 -6.35 -18.21 -13.21
N ASP A 70 -7.29 -19.16 -13.18
CA ASP A 70 -8.47 -19.17 -14.06
C ASP A 70 -9.70 -18.64 -13.30
N THR A 71 -10.15 -19.42 -12.30
CA THR A 71 -11.25 -19.03 -11.39
C THR A 71 -10.77 -18.13 -10.24
N ASN A 72 -9.59 -18.42 -9.67
CA ASN A 72 -9.00 -17.65 -8.58
C ASN A 72 -7.81 -16.85 -9.11
N LYS A 73 -8.10 -15.68 -9.70
CA LYS A 73 -7.08 -14.84 -10.32
C LYS A 73 -6.30 -14.06 -9.28
N ALA A 74 -5.03 -13.84 -9.57
CA ALA A 74 -4.13 -13.11 -8.70
C ALA A 74 -3.12 -12.29 -9.47
N LEU A 75 -2.67 -11.20 -8.84
CA LEU A 75 -1.54 -10.41 -9.29
C LEU A 75 -0.27 -10.95 -8.63
N LEU A 76 0.69 -11.41 -9.43
CA LEU A 76 1.96 -11.95 -8.97
C LEU A 76 3.12 -11.13 -9.49
N ASP A 77 4.21 -11.16 -8.73
CA ASP A 77 5.48 -10.58 -9.12
C ASP A 77 6.10 -11.28 -10.33
N LEU A 78 6.50 -10.51 -11.35
CA LEU A 78 7.40 -10.97 -12.41
C LEU A 78 8.88 -10.61 -12.15
N GLY A 79 9.15 -9.78 -11.14
CA GLY A 79 10.48 -9.31 -10.75
C GLY A 79 11.41 -10.36 -10.16
N GLY A 80 10.94 -11.60 -9.97
CA GLY A 80 11.75 -12.74 -9.52
C GLY A 80 11.67 -13.05 -8.02
N SER A 81 10.90 -12.30 -7.24
CA SER A 81 10.59 -12.65 -5.85
C SER A 81 9.59 -13.80 -5.73
N GLY A 82 8.75 -14.00 -6.77
CA GLY A 82 7.67 -14.98 -6.77
C GLY A 82 6.56 -14.68 -5.75
N GLN A 83 6.51 -13.44 -5.25
CA GLN A 83 5.51 -13.03 -4.27
C GLN A 83 4.13 -12.87 -4.90
N TYR A 84 3.13 -13.13 -4.07
CA TYR A 84 1.74 -12.85 -4.36
C TYR A 84 1.39 -11.43 -3.89
N PHE A 85 0.89 -10.58 -4.77
CA PHE A 85 0.58 -9.18 -4.43
C PHE A 85 -0.90 -8.97 -4.09
N TYR A 86 -1.79 -9.54 -4.89
CA TYR A 86 -3.21 -9.23 -4.77
C TYR A 86 -4.11 -10.38 -5.18
N ALA A 87 -5.19 -10.59 -4.42
CA ALA A 87 -6.24 -11.55 -4.74
C ALA A 87 -7.37 -10.89 -5.51
N LEU A 88 -7.39 -11.03 -6.83
CA LEU A 88 -8.40 -10.40 -7.69
C LEU A 88 -9.78 -10.99 -7.39
N THR A 89 -9.94 -12.29 -7.43
CA THR A 89 -11.28 -12.91 -7.29
C THR A 89 -11.57 -13.51 -5.91
N ALA A 90 -10.90 -13.02 -4.85
CA ALA A 90 -11.24 -13.42 -3.48
C ALA A 90 -12.61 -12.85 -3.05
N ASP A 91 -13.32 -13.55 -2.16
CA ASP A 91 -14.60 -13.08 -1.61
C ASP A 91 -14.47 -11.69 -0.98
N GLY A 92 -15.07 -10.68 -1.63
CA GLY A 92 -15.06 -9.28 -1.18
C GLY A 92 -13.96 -8.40 -1.79
N SER A 93 -13.13 -8.95 -2.69
CA SER A 93 -12.24 -8.18 -3.57
C SER A 93 -13.05 -7.51 -4.68
N GLU A 94 -12.77 -6.23 -4.92
CA GLU A 94 -13.52 -5.39 -5.86
C GLU A 94 -12.75 -5.11 -7.16
N LEU A 95 -11.71 -5.90 -7.44
CA LEU A 95 -10.94 -5.86 -8.68
C LEU A 95 -10.99 -7.23 -9.37
N ASP A 96 -11.12 -7.26 -10.70
CA ASP A 96 -10.98 -8.49 -11.50
C ASP A 96 -10.12 -8.21 -12.74
N TYR A 97 -9.78 -9.24 -13.49
CA TYR A 97 -9.04 -9.14 -14.75
C TYR A 97 -9.90 -9.65 -15.92
N ASP A 98 -10.17 -8.74 -16.86
CA ASP A 98 -10.78 -9.00 -18.15
C ASP A 98 -9.70 -9.46 -19.14
N ALA A 99 -9.68 -10.77 -19.42
CA ALA A 99 -8.68 -11.39 -20.29
C ALA A 99 -8.90 -11.05 -21.78
N GLU A 100 -10.14 -10.75 -22.19
CA GLU A 100 -10.41 -10.28 -23.55
C GLU A 100 -9.91 -8.85 -23.77
N GLY A 101 -10.02 -8.01 -22.76
CA GLY A 101 -9.56 -6.63 -22.77
C GLY A 101 -8.09 -6.42 -22.37
N ASP A 102 -7.44 -7.47 -21.86
CA ASP A 102 -6.13 -7.42 -21.19
C ASP A 102 -6.07 -6.30 -20.13
N THR A 103 -7.12 -6.23 -19.29
CA THR A 103 -7.28 -5.09 -18.38
C THR A 103 -7.83 -5.45 -17.01
N LEU A 104 -7.30 -4.78 -15.99
CA LEU A 104 -7.84 -4.77 -14.64
C LEU A 104 -9.06 -3.86 -14.55
N ILE A 105 -10.17 -4.43 -14.10
CA ILE A 105 -11.47 -3.78 -13.97
C ILE A 105 -11.91 -3.72 -12.50
N LEU A 106 -12.81 -2.80 -12.19
CA LEU A 106 -13.56 -2.85 -10.94
C LEU A 106 -14.67 -3.91 -11.07
N TYR A 107 -14.85 -4.69 -10.01
CA TYR A 107 -15.78 -5.80 -9.96
C TYR A 107 -16.84 -5.57 -8.88
N ASP A 108 -18.10 -5.86 -9.22
CA ASP A 108 -19.24 -5.73 -8.31
C ASP A 108 -19.40 -7.02 -7.50
N VAL A 109 -19.14 -6.92 -6.19
CA VAL A 109 -19.29 -8.02 -5.23
C VAL A 109 -20.71 -8.15 -4.66
N GLY A 110 -21.70 -7.58 -5.32
CA GLY A 110 -23.12 -7.60 -4.92
C GLY A 110 -23.59 -6.35 -4.17
N PHE A 111 -22.79 -5.27 -4.20
CA PHE A 111 -23.08 -4.01 -3.52
C PHE A 111 -22.83 -2.77 -4.41
N GLY A 112 -22.63 -2.97 -5.71
CA GLY A 112 -22.26 -1.93 -6.66
C GLY A 112 -20.75 -1.78 -6.82
N ILE A 113 -20.35 -1.05 -7.88
CA ILE A 113 -18.95 -0.72 -8.16
C ILE A 113 -18.51 0.43 -7.24
N ASN A 114 -17.47 0.20 -6.43
CA ASN A 114 -17.00 1.14 -5.41
C ASN A 114 -15.54 1.59 -5.66
N PRO A 115 -15.29 2.55 -6.57
CA PRO A 115 -13.94 3.00 -6.93
C PRO A 115 -13.20 3.69 -5.77
N ASP A 116 -13.94 4.38 -4.91
CA ASP A 116 -13.40 5.22 -3.83
C ASP A 116 -13.30 4.50 -2.48
N HIS A 117 -13.73 3.24 -2.40
CA HIS A 117 -13.57 2.43 -1.20
C HIS A 117 -12.12 1.98 -1.01
N PRO A 118 -11.69 1.77 0.25
CA PRO A 118 -10.35 1.27 0.54
C PRO A 118 -10.14 -0.10 -0.09
N LEU A 119 -8.99 -0.26 -0.73
CA LEU A 119 -8.56 -1.55 -1.25
C LEU A 119 -8.38 -2.55 -0.10
N LYS A 120 -8.89 -3.77 -0.30
CA LYS A 120 -8.76 -4.89 0.63
C LYS A 120 -8.06 -6.07 -0.05
N TYR A 121 -7.59 -7.04 0.74
CA TYR A 121 -6.97 -8.29 0.26
C TYR A 121 -5.64 -8.11 -0.49
N VAL A 122 -4.97 -6.99 -0.27
CA VAL A 122 -3.57 -6.79 -0.68
C VAL A 122 -2.64 -7.40 0.37
N THR A 123 -1.59 -8.06 -0.09
CA THR A 123 -0.53 -8.54 0.82
C THR A 123 0.40 -7.38 1.20
N TRP A 124 1.23 -7.58 2.21
CA TRP A 124 2.25 -6.59 2.56
C TRP A 124 3.20 -6.31 1.36
N ALA A 125 3.63 -7.36 0.65
CA ALA A 125 4.46 -7.22 -0.55
C ALA A 125 3.72 -6.49 -1.68
N GLY A 126 2.41 -6.75 -1.86
CA GLY A 126 1.59 -6.02 -2.85
C GLY A 126 1.41 -4.54 -2.52
N ALA A 127 1.41 -4.17 -1.24
CA ALA A 127 1.38 -2.78 -0.81
C ALA A 127 2.75 -2.09 -0.99
N ALA A 128 3.85 -2.79 -0.67
CA ALA A 128 5.20 -2.31 -0.95
C ALA A 128 5.45 -2.13 -2.46
N ALA A 129 4.98 -3.07 -3.28
CA ALA A 129 5.04 -2.99 -4.74
C ALA A 129 4.27 -1.78 -5.27
N TYR A 130 3.06 -1.49 -4.73
CA TYR A 130 2.32 -0.28 -5.08
C TYR A 130 3.12 1.01 -4.81
N CYS A 131 3.80 1.10 -3.66
CA CYS A 131 4.69 2.22 -3.36
C CYS A 131 5.83 2.35 -4.38
N ASN A 132 6.46 1.24 -4.76
CA ASN A 132 7.50 1.23 -5.80
C ASN A 132 6.94 1.64 -7.18
N TRP A 133 5.77 1.13 -7.59
CA TRP A 133 5.14 1.49 -8.86
C TRP A 133 4.79 2.97 -8.93
N LEU A 134 4.23 3.53 -7.85
CA LEU A 134 3.95 4.96 -7.77
C LEU A 134 5.25 5.78 -7.86
N SER A 135 6.32 5.33 -7.19
CA SER A 135 7.64 5.97 -7.26
C SER A 135 8.17 5.98 -8.69
N LEU A 136 8.19 4.82 -9.35
CA LEU A 136 8.65 4.68 -10.73
C LEU A 136 7.82 5.53 -11.70
N ARG A 137 6.49 5.53 -11.57
CA ARG A 137 5.59 6.31 -12.41
C ARG A 137 5.83 7.82 -12.31
N GLU A 138 6.28 8.28 -11.14
CA GLU A 138 6.64 9.69 -10.91
C GLU A 138 8.13 10.01 -11.12
N GLY A 139 8.94 9.01 -11.52
CA GLY A 139 10.38 9.20 -11.73
C GLY A 139 11.18 9.36 -10.44
N ARG A 140 10.69 8.82 -9.33
CA ARG A 140 11.34 8.78 -8.01
C ARG A 140 12.10 7.48 -7.83
N THR A 141 13.02 7.46 -6.87
CA THR A 141 13.76 6.25 -6.50
C THR A 141 12.85 5.31 -5.73
N PRO A 142 12.71 4.02 -6.09
CA PRO A 142 11.95 3.06 -5.29
C PRO A 142 12.54 2.90 -3.89
N ALA A 143 11.70 2.67 -2.87
CA ALA A 143 12.16 2.49 -1.49
C ALA A 143 12.41 1.02 -1.12
N TYR A 144 11.82 0.07 -1.85
CA TYR A 144 11.91 -1.36 -1.56
C TYR A 144 12.74 -2.12 -2.61
N ASP A 145 13.44 -3.16 -2.17
CA ASP A 145 14.08 -4.16 -3.04
C ASP A 145 13.00 -4.97 -3.77
N PRO A 146 13.01 -5.10 -5.11
CA PRO A 146 12.00 -5.87 -5.83
C PRO A 146 12.10 -7.40 -5.67
N ILE A 147 13.17 -7.91 -5.05
CA ILE A 147 13.40 -9.34 -4.77
C ILE A 147 13.00 -9.69 -3.35
N THR A 148 13.44 -8.91 -2.36
CA THR A 148 13.18 -9.21 -0.94
C THR A 148 11.97 -8.46 -0.38
N TRP A 149 11.54 -7.39 -1.07
CA TRP A 149 10.55 -6.41 -0.62
C TRP A 149 10.90 -5.75 0.71
N THR A 150 12.15 -5.81 1.18
CA THR A 150 12.59 -5.03 2.34
C THR A 150 12.84 -3.58 1.95
N VAL A 151 12.70 -2.65 2.89
CA VAL A 151 13.08 -1.26 2.64
C VAL A 151 14.60 -1.21 2.47
N ASP A 152 15.04 -0.80 1.29
CA ASP A 152 16.46 -0.66 0.94
C ASP A 152 17.01 0.69 1.37
N ASP A 153 16.21 1.74 1.23
CA ASP A 153 16.63 3.11 1.51
C ASP A 153 15.50 3.94 2.12
N PHE A 154 15.57 4.16 3.43
CA PHE A 154 14.67 5.08 4.14
C PHE A 154 14.90 6.55 3.79
N ALA A 155 16.04 6.89 3.15
CA ALA A 155 16.34 8.22 2.64
C ALA A 155 15.93 8.41 1.16
N SER A 156 15.36 7.37 0.54
CA SER A 156 14.80 7.46 -0.81
C SER A 156 13.73 8.56 -0.90
N ASP A 157 13.64 9.22 -2.06
CA ASP A 157 12.62 10.21 -2.37
C ASP A 157 11.31 9.60 -2.91
N GLY A 158 11.24 8.27 -2.95
CA GLY A 158 10.06 7.49 -3.30
C GLY A 158 9.06 7.29 -2.17
N TYR A 159 7.97 6.61 -2.52
CA TYR A 159 6.91 6.24 -1.60
C TYR A 159 7.28 4.97 -0.84
N ARG A 160 6.80 4.89 0.40
CA ARG A 160 6.86 3.69 1.22
C ARG A 160 5.68 3.64 2.18
N LEU A 161 5.44 2.48 2.76
CA LEU A 161 4.56 2.35 3.92
C LEU A 161 5.14 3.16 5.10
N PRO A 162 4.27 3.78 5.92
CA PRO A 162 4.72 4.42 7.15
C PRO A 162 5.26 3.36 8.10
N THR A 163 6.25 3.74 8.91
CA THR A 163 6.60 2.99 10.11
C THR A 163 5.44 3.02 11.11
N GLU A 164 5.41 2.09 12.06
CA GLU A 164 4.38 2.07 13.11
C GLU A 164 4.33 3.41 13.89
N ALA A 165 5.50 3.97 14.20
CA ALA A 165 5.63 5.26 14.87
C ALA A 165 5.11 6.44 14.03
N GLU A 166 5.41 6.47 12.73
CA GLU A 166 4.86 7.50 11.82
C GLU A 166 3.33 7.38 11.74
N TRP A 167 2.82 6.15 11.59
CA TRP A 167 1.37 5.92 11.49
C TRP A 167 0.64 6.35 12.78
N GLU A 168 1.14 5.95 13.95
CA GLU A 168 0.52 6.34 15.22
C GLU A 168 0.64 7.86 15.48
N TYR A 169 1.76 8.48 15.12
CA TYR A 169 1.93 9.93 15.26
C TYR A 169 0.92 10.71 14.41
N ALA A 170 0.69 10.29 13.17
CA ALA A 170 -0.28 10.92 12.27
C ALA A 170 -1.74 10.69 12.71
N ALA A 171 -2.02 9.61 13.44
CA ALA A 171 -3.37 9.25 13.89
C ALA A 171 -3.83 9.97 15.18
N ARG A 172 -2.91 10.62 15.90
CA ARG A 172 -3.18 11.33 17.17
C ARG A 172 -3.63 12.76 16.96
#